data_AF-A0A968WNJ5-F1
#
_entry.id   AF-A0A968WNJ5-F1
#
_cell.length_a   1.000
_cell.length_b   1.000
_cell.length_c   1.000
_cell.angle_alpha   90.00
_cell.angle_beta   90.00
_cell.angle_gamma   90.00
#
_symmetry.space_group_name_H-M   'P 1'
#
loop_
_entity.id
_entity.type
_entity.pdbx_description
1 polymer ?
#
loop_
_entity_poly.entity_id
_entity_poly.type
_entity_poly.pdbx_seq_one_letter_code
_entity_poly.pdbx_strand_id
1 'polypeptide(L)'
;MFHFSVIVPTCDRPSLLSRAVASVKSQSLPGVELIVVNDGRQITGPPAATMIETGGYRGHVVARNMAIAAARGDYIAFLDDDDYWIDGSHLARAAEQLSKASGLYHAAGLMTFDIGSPPVLFDKTADAASLAKDNTILVSTVCYPRALHASLGTFDETLTYYADWDWYLRVARAGIPIFHSAIAAAEILQHTGNMSGICARGARRQGLDALSAKHGLGNLPLKTHLSLVSENPGV
;
A
#
# COMPACT_ATOMS: atom_id res chain seq x y z
N MET A 1 -14.19 -15.04 -12.44
CA MET A 1 -13.20 -14.10 -13.00
C MET A 1 -12.71 -13.25 -11.85
N PHE A 2 -11.40 -13.03 -11.70
CA PHE A 2 -10.88 -12.16 -10.64
C PHE A 2 -11.11 -10.70 -11.02
N HIS A 3 -11.91 -9.99 -10.24
CA HIS A 3 -12.20 -8.58 -10.48
C HIS A 3 -11.53 -7.74 -9.38
N PHE A 4 -10.54 -6.94 -9.77
CA PHE A 4 -9.80 -6.06 -8.86
C PHE A 4 -10.31 -4.63 -8.94
N SER A 5 -10.46 -4.00 -7.78
CA SER A 5 -10.50 -2.54 -7.62
C SER A 5 -9.12 -2.07 -7.21
N VAL A 6 -8.44 -1.35 -8.10
CA VAL A 6 -7.16 -0.69 -7.84
C VAL A 6 -7.44 0.69 -7.31
N ILE A 7 -6.96 0.95 -6.09
CA ILE A 7 -7.17 2.18 -5.35
C ILE A 7 -5.89 3.02 -5.41
N VAL A 8 -6.01 4.20 -6.00
CA VAL A 8 -4.92 5.18 -6.12
C VAL A 8 -5.32 6.47 -5.40
N PRO A 9 -4.91 6.68 -4.13
CA PRO A 9 -5.08 7.97 -3.48
C PRO A 9 -4.08 8.97 -4.06
N THR A 10 -4.52 10.21 -4.30
CA THR A 10 -3.66 11.26 -4.84
C THR A 10 -3.91 12.61 -4.17
N CYS A 11 -2.87 13.42 -4.05
CA CYS A 11 -2.96 14.77 -3.49
C CYS A 11 -1.96 15.70 -4.19
N ASP A 12 -2.46 16.58 -5.06
CA ASP A 12 -1.69 17.64 -5.73
C ASP A 12 -0.45 17.15 -6.52
N ARG A 13 -0.51 15.94 -7.11
CA ARG A 13 0.61 15.32 -7.86
C ARG A 13 0.21 14.77 -9.24
N PRO A 14 -0.32 15.61 -10.16
CA PRO A 14 -0.90 15.14 -11.42
C PRO A 14 0.08 14.35 -12.33
N SER A 15 1.36 14.72 -12.33
CA SER A 15 2.38 14.03 -13.14
C SER A 15 2.71 12.63 -12.60
N LEU A 16 2.81 12.48 -11.29
CA LEU A 16 3.07 11.17 -10.66
C LEU A 16 1.85 10.26 -10.78
N LEU A 17 0.65 10.80 -10.50
CA LEU A 17 -0.62 10.10 -10.73
C LEU A 17 -0.73 9.54 -12.16
N SER A 18 -0.34 10.33 -13.17
CA SER A 18 -0.37 9.88 -14.56
C SER A 18 0.52 8.67 -14.81
N ARG A 19 1.71 8.62 -14.19
CA ARG A 19 2.64 7.47 -14.24
C ARG A 19 2.07 6.25 -13.52
N ALA A 20 1.54 6.43 -12.32
CA ALA A 20 0.89 5.37 -11.55
C ALA A 20 -0.26 4.74 -12.36
N VAL A 21 -1.17 5.56 -12.89
CA VAL A 21 -2.32 5.11 -13.69
C VAL A 21 -1.89 4.39 -14.98
N ALA A 22 -0.83 4.86 -15.64
CA ALA A 22 -0.29 4.18 -16.81
C ALA A 22 0.17 2.75 -16.48
N SER A 23 0.76 2.54 -15.29
CA SER A 23 1.18 1.20 -14.84
C SER A 23 0.03 0.27 -14.46
N VAL A 24 -1.10 0.82 -14.01
CA VAL A 24 -2.33 0.03 -13.82
C VAL A 24 -2.87 -0.42 -15.18
N LYS A 25 -2.88 0.47 -16.17
CA LYS A 25 -3.36 0.18 -17.53
C LYS A 25 -2.48 -0.80 -18.30
N SER A 26 -1.22 -0.98 -17.90
CA SER A 26 -0.32 -1.96 -18.52
C SER A 26 -0.43 -3.37 -17.92
N GLN A 27 -1.29 -3.58 -16.91
CA GLN A 27 -1.49 -4.90 -16.34
C GLN A 27 -2.13 -5.87 -17.34
N SER A 28 -1.63 -7.10 -17.37
CA SER A 28 -2.10 -8.17 -18.26
C SER A 28 -3.45 -8.73 -17.86
N LEU A 29 -3.88 -8.52 -16.61
CA LEU A 29 -5.20 -8.92 -16.14
C LEU A 29 -6.26 -7.95 -16.70
N PRO A 30 -7.23 -8.43 -17.51
CA PRO A 30 -8.25 -7.55 -18.08
C PRO A 30 -9.33 -7.18 -17.07
N GLY A 31 -10.03 -6.07 -17.34
CA GLY A 31 -11.23 -5.70 -16.60
C GLY A 31 -10.98 -5.18 -15.18
N VAL A 32 -9.83 -4.54 -14.95
CA VAL A 32 -9.51 -3.90 -13.67
C VAL A 32 -10.35 -2.63 -13.50
N GLU A 33 -11.01 -2.51 -12.35
CA GLU A 33 -11.64 -1.27 -11.92
C GLU A 33 -10.57 -0.34 -11.34
N LEU A 34 -10.40 0.85 -11.91
CA LEU A 34 -9.51 1.87 -11.38
C LEU A 34 -10.33 2.93 -10.62
N ILE A 35 -10.00 3.13 -9.35
CA ILE A 35 -10.58 4.16 -8.48
C ILE A 35 -9.46 5.11 -8.07
N VAL A 36 -9.60 6.36 -8.45
CA VAL A 36 -8.69 7.43 -8.05
C VAL A 36 -9.41 8.32 -7.05
N VAL A 37 -8.79 8.53 -5.89
CA VAL A 37 -9.36 9.38 -4.85
C VAL A 37 -8.49 10.60 -4.67
N ASN A 38 -9.04 11.75 -5.03
CA ASN A 38 -8.36 13.03 -4.93
C ASN A 38 -8.61 13.64 -3.54
N ASP A 39 -7.52 13.86 -2.82
CA ASP A 39 -7.47 14.44 -1.48
C ASP A 39 -6.77 15.81 -1.48
N GLY A 40 -6.81 16.49 -2.63
CA GLY A 40 -6.19 17.79 -2.82
C GLY A 40 -7.12 18.76 -3.53
N ARG A 41 -6.54 19.66 -4.33
CA ARG A 41 -7.31 20.55 -5.20
C ARG A 41 -8.06 19.72 -6.23
N GLN A 42 -9.25 20.15 -6.61
CA GLN A 42 -10.04 19.45 -7.62
C GLN A 42 -9.24 19.29 -8.92
N ILE A 43 -9.20 18.07 -9.45
CA ILE A 43 -8.52 17.73 -10.70
C ILE A 43 -9.48 17.07 -11.69
N THR A 44 -9.15 17.14 -12.98
CA THR A 44 -9.78 16.24 -13.96
C THR A 44 -9.16 14.86 -13.83
N GLY A 45 -9.99 13.86 -13.56
CA GLY A 45 -9.55 12.48 -13.39
C GLY A 45 -8.94 11.85 -14.64
N PRO A 46 -8.12 10.80 -14.49
CA PRO A 46 -7.64 10.02 -15.62
C PRO A 46 -8.79 9.37 -16.40
N PRO A 47 -8.68 9.22 -17.73
CA PRO A 47 -9.70 8.54 -18.52
C PRO A 47 -9.95 7.10 -18.04
N ALA A 48 -11.23 6.72 -17.96
CA ALA A 48 -11.74 5.42 -17.51
C ALA A 48 -11.50 5.08 -16.02
N ALA A 49 -11.10 6.05 -15.19
CA ALA A 49 -11.09 5.92 -13.74
C ALA A 49 -12.42 6.39 -13.13
N THR A 50 -12.86 5.75 -12.05
CA THR A 50 -13.86 6.32 -11.14
C THR A 50 -13.15 7.35 -10.27
N MET A 51 -13.60 8.61 -10.32
CA MET A 51 -13.07 9.67 -9.47
C MET A 51 -13.91 9.84 -8.21
N ILE A 52 -13.22 9.95 -7.08
CA ILE A 52 -13.83 10.30 -5.79
C ILE A 52 -13.08 11.50 -5.23
N GLU A 53 -13.80 12.52 -4.82
CA GLU A 53 -13.25 13.69 -4.14
C GLU A 53 -13.48 13.52 -2.64
N THR A 54 -12.43 13.63 -1.82
CA THR A 54 -12.60 13.59 -0.36
C THR A 54 -13.26 14.88 0.17
N GLY A 55 -13.23 15.96 -0.63
CA GLY A 55 -13.72 17.29 -0.28
C GLY A 55 -12.66 18.22 0.31
N GLY A 56 -11.37 17.87 0.21
CA GLY A 56 -10.25 18.66 0.71
C GLY A 56 -9.09 17.79 1.18
N TYR A 57 -8.20 18.32 2.01
CA TYR A 57 -7.03 17.59 2.54
C TYR A 57 -7.40 16.75 3.78
N ARG A 58 -8.05 15.59 3.58
CA ARG A 58 -8.55 14.70 4.66
C ARG A 58 -7.63 13.51 4.97
N GLY A 59 -6.59 13.32 4.17
CA GLY A 59 -5.57 12.30 4.32
C GLY A 59 -5.84 11.02 3.54
N HIS A 60 -4.75 10.33 3.19
CA HIS A 60 -4.76 9.09 2.40
C HIS A 60 -5.57 7.95 3.04
N VAL A 61 -5.72 7.93 4.38
CA VAL A 61 -6.51 6.89 5.08
C VAL A 61 -8.00 7.05 4.79
N VAL A 62 -8.51 8.27 4.88
CA VAL A 62 -9.89 8.62 4.49
C VAL A 62 -10.08 8.31 3.01
N ALA A 63 -9.13 8.72 2.16
CA ALA A 63 -9.19 8.46 0.73
C ALA A 63 -9.30 6.96 0.41
N ARG A 64 -8.47 6.11 1.04
CA ARG A 64 -8.52 4.64 0.89
C ARG A 64 -9.85 4.06 1.40
N ASN A 65 -10.35 4.51 2.54
CA ASN A 65 -11.65 4.04 3.06
C ASN A 65 -12.82 4.40 2.14
N MET A 66 -12.84 5.62 1.59
CA MET A 66 -13.85 6.04 0.60
C MET A 66 -13.79 5.17 -0.65
N ALA A 67 -12.59 4.86 -1.15
CA ALA A 67 -12.41 3.98 -2.29
C ALA A 67 -12.87 2.54 -2.00
N ILE A 68 -12.52 1.98 -0.84
CA ILE A 68 -12.95 0.63 -0.43
C ILE A 68 -14.48 0.55 -0.38
N ALA A 69 -15.15 1.59 0.13
CA ALA A 69 -16.60 1.65 0.19
C ALA A 69 -17.26 1.71 -1.21
N ALA A 70 -16.60 2.35 -2.19
CA ALA A 70 -17.07 2.45 -3.57
C ALA A 70 -16.66 1.27 -4.46
N ALA A 71 -15.71 0.44 -4.01
CA ALA A 71 -15.12 -0.65 -4.77
C ALA A 71 -16.16 -1.73 -5.14
N ARG A 72 -16.19 -2.10 -6.42
CA ARG A 72 -17.08 -3.15 -6.95
C ARG A 72 -16.33 -4.47 -7.21
N GLY A 73 -15.01 -4.45 -7.28
CA GLY A 73 -14.17 -5.63 -7.40
C GLY A 73 -14.26 -6.53 -6.16
N ASP A 74 -14.04 -7.82 -6.35
CA ASP A 74 -13.97 -8.79 -5.24
C ASP A 74 -12.65 -8.68 -4.47
N TYR A 75 -11.64 -8.09 -5.11
CA TYR A 75 -10.29 -7.90 -4.57
C TYR A 75 -9.92 -6.43 -4.58
N ILE A 76 -9.21 -5.99 -3.54
CA ILE A 76 -8.61 -4.67 -3.45
C ILE A 76 -7.12 -4.79 -3.78
N ALA A 77 -6.60 -3.85 -4.56
CA ALA A 77 -5.18 -3.60 -4.72
C ALA A 77 -4.87 -2.12 -4.47
N PHE A 78 -3.72 -1.82 -3.87
CA PHE A 78 -3.28 -0.45 -3.64
C PHE A 78 -2.10 -0.08 -4.54
N LEU A 79 -2.08 1.18 -4.95
CA LEU A 79 -0.94 1.81 -5.59
C LEU A 79 -0.91 3.28 -5.16
N ASP A 80 0.15 3.73 -4.47
CA ASP A 80 0.33 5.14 -4.15
C ASP A 80 0.67 5.96 -5.41
N ASP A 81 0.28 7.23 -5.45
CA ASP A 81 0.38 8.06 -6.66
C ASP A 81 1.82 8.42 -7.07
N ASP A 82 2.78 8.27 -6.16
CA ASP A 82 4.21 8.44 -6.35
C ASP A 82 4.95 7.13 -6.68
N ASP A 83 4.25 6.00 -6.66
CA ASP A 83 4.75 4.68 -7.05
C ASP A 83 4.20 4.25 -8.43
N TYR A 84 4.73 3.16 -8.98
CA TYR A 84 4.16 2.54 -10.17
C TYR A 84 4.56 1.06 -10.29
N TRP A 85 3.71 0.26 -10.91
CA TRP A 85 4.00 -1.15 -11.14
C TRP A 85 4.97 -1.36 -12.31
N ILE A 86 6.00 -2.15 -12.03
CA ILE A 86 7.03 -2.58 -13.00
C ILE A 86 6.83 -4.03 -13.47
N ASP A 87 6.04 -4.83 -12.73
CA ASP A 87 5.57 -6.13 -13.19
C ASP A 87 4.18 -6.00 -13.84
N GLY A 88 4.12 -6.14 -15.16
CA GLY A 88 2.85 -6.16 -15.91
C GLY A 88 1.95 -7.36 -15.58
N SER A 89 2.42 -8.34 -14.80
CA SER A 89 1.64 -9.49 -14.33
C SER A 89 1.36 -9.47 -12.83
N HIS A 90 1.60 -8.35 -12.13
CA HIS A 90 1.42 -8.25 -10.69
C HIS A 90 0.02 -8.71 -10.24
N LEU A 91 -1.04 -8.17 -10.85
CA LEU A 91 -2.42 -8.54 -10.52
C LEU A 91 -2.75 -9.98 -10.92
N ALA A 92 -2.21 -10.48 -12.03
CA ALA A 92 -2.41 -11.87 -12.45
C ALA A 92 -1.77 -12.86 -11.48
N ARG A 93 -0.59 -12.56 -10.93
CA ARG A 93 0.08 -13.36 -9.89
C ARG A 93 -0.69 -13.32 -8.58
N ALA A 94 -1.15 -12.15 -8.17
CA ALA A 94 -2.00 -12.01 -7.00
C ALA A 94 -3.28 -12.84 -7.14
N ALA A 95 -3.95 -12.77 -8.30
CA ALA A 95 -5.11 -13.57 -8.62
C ALA A 95 -4.82 -15.08 -8.54
N GLU A 96 -3.71 -15.53 -9.14
CA GLU A 96 -3.32 -16.94 -9.10
C GLU A 96 -3.11 -17.42 -7.66
N GLN A 97 -2.39 -16.65 -6.84
CA GLN A 97 -2.13 -17.00 -5.45
C GLN A 97 -3.43 -17.02 -4.62
N LEU A 98 -4.25 -15.98 -4.74
CA LEU A 98 -5.51 -15.84 -3.99
C LEU A 98 -6.59 -16.82 -4.45
N SER A 99 -6.46 -17.38 -5.66
CA SER A 99 -7.32 -18.49 -6.13
C SER A 99 -7.09 -19.79 -5.36
N LYS A 100 -5.87 -20.00 -4.84
CA LYS A 100 -5.48 -21.21 -4.12
C LYS A 100 -5.89 -21.12 -2.66
N ALA A 101 -5.80 -19.94 -2.06
CA ALA A 101 -6.23 -19.66 -0.70
C ALA A 101 -6.52 -18.18 -0.49
N SER A 102 -7.61 -17.88 0.23
CA SER A 102 -7.94 -16.52 0.65
C SER A 102 -6.89 -16.01 1.66
N GLY A 103 -6.41 -14.79 1.47
CA GLY A 103 -5.41 -14.18 2.34
C GLY A 103 -5.02 -12.78 1.90
N LEU A 104 -3.93 -12.25 2.46
CA LEU A 104 -3.28 -11.04 1.99
C LEU A 104 -2.08 -11.43 1.12
N TYR A 105 -2.05 -10.96 -0.12
CA TYR A 105 -0.90 -11.07 -1.01
C TYR A 105 -0.10 -9.77 -0.98
N HIS A 106 1.22 -9.88 -0.92
CA HIS A 106 2.13 -8.77 -1.19
C HIS A 106 3.35 -9.26 -1.98
N ALA A 107 4.06 -8.33 -2.59
CA ALA A 107 5.26 -8.63 -3.37
C ALA A 107 6.44 -7.73 -2.98
N ALA A 108 7.64 -8.13 -3.41
CA ALA A 108 8.83 -7.31 -3.34
C ALA A 108 8.66 -6.01 -4.14
N GLY A 109 9.48 -5.01 -3.85
CA GLY A 109 9.50 -3.74 -4.56
C GLY A 109 10.91 -3.21 -4.74
N LEU A 110 11.10 -2.37 -5.75
CA LEU A 110 12.36 -1.73 -6.06
C LEU A 110 12.34 -0.28 -5.56
N MET A 111 13.11 0.04 -4.52
CA MET A 111 13.22 1.42 -4.05
C MET A 111 14.16 2.20 -4.95
N THR A 112 13.67 3.28 -5.55
CA THR A 112 14.47 4.22 -6.36
C THR A 112 14.59 5.56 -5.64
N PHE A 113 15.49 6.41 -6.11
CA PHE A 113 15.85 7.66 -5.44
C PHE A 113 15.93 8.80 -6.46
N ASP A 114 15.46 9.99 -6.10
CA ASP A 114 15.57 11.18 -6.96
C ASP A 114 17.02 11.56 -7.28
N ILE A 115 17.92 11.28 -6.34
CA ILE A 115 19.36 11.47 -6.49
C ILE A 115 19.98 10.13 -6.87
N GLY A 116 20.98 10.12 -7.78
CA GLY A 116 21.52 8.95 -8.50
C GLY A 116 22.15 7.80 -7.69
N SER A 117 21.64 7.51 -6.49
CA SER A 117 21.84 6.29 -5.75
C SER A 117 21.27 5.09 -6.53
N PRO A 118 21.94 3.93 -6.47
CA PRO A 118 21.45 2.72 -7.10
C PRO A 118 20.13 2.28 -6.45
N PRO A 119 19.23 1.63 -7.20
CA PRO A 119 18.00 1.10 -6.64
C PRO A 119 18.27 0.02 -5.60
N VAL A 120 17.41 -0.09 -4.60
CA VAL A 120 17.51 -1.06 -3.51
C VAL A 120 16.30 -2.00 -3.55
N LEU A 121 16.55 -3.31 -3.65
CA LEU A 121 15.48 -4.30 -3.57
C LEU A 121 14.96 -4.38 -2.13
N PHE A 122 13.66 -4.21 -1.95
CA PHE A 122 12.95 -4.55 -0.73
C PHE A 122 12.18 -5.85 -0.94
N ASP A 123 12.76 -6.92 -0.43
CA ASP A 123 12.21 -8.27 -0.46
C ASP A 123 12.17 -8.76 1.00
N LYS A 124 10.98 -8.70 1.60
CA LYS A 124 10.75 -9.14 2.98
C LYS A 124 9.46 -9.93 3.01
N THR A 125 9.50 -11.08 3.68
CA THR A 125 8.28 -11.82 4.05
C THR A 125 7.58 -11.14 5.23
N ALA A 126 6.33 -11.51 5.46
CA ALA A 126 5.57 -11.02 6.61
C ALA A 126 4.82 -12.15 7.30
N ASP A 127 4.91 -12.18 8.62
CA ASP A 127 4.10 -13.00 9.51
C ASP A 127 3.73 -12.20 10.77
N ALA A 128 3.00 -12.81 11.71
CA ALA A 128 2.62 -12.14 12.95
C ALA A 128 3.82 -11.66 13.78
N ALA A 129 4.94 -12.40 13.76
CA ALA A 129 6.12 -12.08 14.54
C ALA A 129 6.96 -10.96 13.90
N SER A 130 7.08 -10.93 12.57
CA SER A 130 7.75 -9.85 11.85
C SER A 130 6.94 -8.56 11.95
N LEU A 131 5.62 -8.62 11.74
CA LEU A 131 4.73 -7.46 11.80
C LEU A 131 4.61 -6.87 13.20
N ALA A 132 4.80 -7.66 14.26
CA ALA A 132 4.87 -7.16 15.62
C ALA A 132 6.11 -6.28 15.89
N LYS A 133 7.12 -6.33 15.01
CA LYS A 133 8.38 -5.58 15.14
C LYS A 133 8.51 -4.47 14.11
N ASP A 134 8.19 -4.77 12.86
CA ASP A 134 8.47 -3.90 11.71
C ASP A 134 7.36 -3.97 10.65
N ASN A 135 7.10 -2.88 9.93
CA ASN A 135 6.25 -2.90 8.74
C ASN A 135 7.02 -3.50 7.56
N THR A 136 6.93 -4.82 7.37
CA THR A 136 7.65 -5.54 6.32
C THR A 136 6.91 -5.61 4.98
N ILE A 137 5.83 -4.84 4.81
CA ILE A 137 4.98 -4.85 3.61
C ILE A 137 5.00 -3.47 2.95
N LEU A 138 5.11 -3.45 1.62
CA LEU A 138 4.94 -2.25 0.79
C LEU A 138 3.48 -2.15 0.36
N VAL A 139 2.80 -1.06 0.72
CA VAL A 139 1.36 -0.90 0.42
C VAL A 139 1.07 -1.00 -1.08
N SER A 140 1.93 -0.43 -1.93
CA SER A 140 1.80 -0.45 -3.39
C SER A 140 1.99 -1.84 -4.03
N THR A 141 2.21 -2.90 -3.25
CA THR A 141 2.27 -4.28 -3.75
C THR A 141 1.18 -5.18 -3.19
N VAL A 142 0.26 -4.63 -2.39
CA VAL A 142 -0.75 -5.40 -1.65
C VAL A 142 -1.98 -5.68 -2.50
N CYS A 143 -2.45 -6.93 -2.42
CA CYS A 143 -3.72 -7.40 -2.96
C CYS A 143 -4.45 -8.29 -1.94
N TYR A 144 -5.76 -8.13 -1.74
CA TYR A 144 -6.53 -9.00 -0.83
C TYR A 144 -8.03 -9.01 -1.16
N PRO A 145 -8.80 -10.01 -0.71
CA PRO A 145 -10.26 -10.01 -0.86
C PRO A 145 -10.91 -8.84 -0.13
N ARG A 146 -11.73 -8.06 -0.84
CA ARG A 146 -12.48 -6.92 -0.26
C ARG A 146 -13.34 -7.36 0.93
N ALA A 147 -13.85 -8.59 0.91
CA ALA A 147 -14.65 -9.18 1.97
C ALA A 147 -13.95 -9.21 3.34
N LEU A 148 -12.61 -9.12 3.40
CA LEU A 148 -11.89 -9.01 4.67
C LEU A 148 -12.29 -7.76 5.48
N HIS A 149 -12.77 -6.70 4.83
CA HIS A 149 -13.28 -5.52 5.54
C HIS A 149 -14.57 -5.79 6.33
N ALA A 150 -15.36 -6.81 5.96
CA ALA A 150 -16.57 -7.16 6.70
C ALA A 150 -16.25 -7.74 8.10
N SER A 151 -15.14 -8.45 8.24
CA SER A 151 -14.72 -9.07 9.51
C SER A 151 -13.70 -8.25 10.29
N LEU A 152 -12.82 -7.53 9.59
CA LEU A 152 -11.72 -6.78 10.22
C LEU A 152 -12.00 -5.29 10.38
N GLY A 153 -13.03 -4.73 9.73
CA GLY A 153 -13.38 -3.30 9.73
C GLY A 153 -12.75 -2.51 8.58
N THR A 154 -12.60 -1.21 8.70
CA THR A 154 -11.85 -0.37 7.74
C THR A 154 -10.48 0.02 8.30
N PHE A 155 -9.70 0.78 7.54
CA PHE A 155 -8.52 1.44 8.12
C PHE A 155 -8.96 2.42 9.21
N ASP A 156 -8.20 2.46 10.29
CA ASP A 156 -8.48 3.36 11.40
C ASP A 156 -8.08 4.79 11.05
N GLU A 157 -9.08 5.65 10.81
CA GLU A 157 -8.87 7.05 10.43
C GLU A 157 -8.21 7.90 11.53
N THR A 158 -8.15 7.40 12.78
CA THR A 158 -7.41 8.07 13.85
C THR A 158 -5.90 7.90 13.72
N LEU A 159 -5.44 6.91 12.94
CA LEU A 159 -4.03 6.65 12.65
C LEU A 159 -3.63 7.33 11.33
N THR A 160 -3.17 8.58 11.39
CA THR A 160 -2.71 9.32 10.19
C THR A 160 -1.40 8.79 9.59
N TYR A 161 -0.66 7.98 10.35
CA TYR A 161 0.48 7.17 9.91
C TYR A 161 0.26 5.72 10.33
N TYR A 162 0.80 4.79 9.55
CA TYR A 162 0.79 3.35 9.86
C TYR A 162 -0.60 2.71 9.93
N ALA A 163 -1.63 3.33 9.35
CA ALA A 163 -2.95 2.71 9.23
C ALA A 163 -2.90 1.39 8.43
N ASP A 164 -2.03 1.33 7.42
CA ASP A 164 -1.72 0.11 6.69
C ASP A 164 -1.11 -0.97 7.61
N TRP A 165 -0.14 -0.61 8.44
CA TRP A 165 0.49 -1.53 9.39
C TRP A 165 -0.49 -2.02 10.46
N ASP A 166 -1.35 -1.15 11.00
CA ASP A 166 -2.47 -1.53 11.88
C ASP A 166 -3.36 -2.58 11.21
N TRP A 167 -3.71 -2.37 9.93
CA TRP A 167 -4.50 -3.32 9.17
C TRP A 167 -3.79 -4.67 9.01
N TYR A 168 -2.50 -4.68 8.66
CA TYR A 168 -1.71 -5.91 8.52
C TYR A 168 -1.60 -6.67 9.85
N LEU A 169 -1.46 -5.97 10.98
CA LEU A 169 -1.47 -6.56 12.32
C LEU A 169 -2.82 -7.22 12.63
N ARG A 170 -3.94 -6.62 12.22
CA ARG A 170 -5.28 -7.21 12.36
C ARG A 170 -5.47 -8.45 11.49
N VAL A 171 -4.98 -8.41 10.24
CA VAL A 171 -4.96 -9.58 9.34
C VAL A 171 -4.19 -10.74 9.99
N ALA A 172 -2.96 -10.48 10.46
CA ALA A 172 -2.12 -11.50 11.09
C ALA A 172 -2.75 -12.05 12.39
N ARG A 173 -3.32 -11.19 13.23
CA ARG A 173 -4.00 -11.59 14.49
C ARG A 173 -5.24 -12.45 14.24
N ALA A 174 -5.93 -12.23 13.13
CA ALA A 174 -7.07 -13.05 12.72
C ALA A 174 -6.67 -14.41 12.13
N GLY A 175 -5.37 -14.73 12.06
CA GLY A 175 -4.87 -15.98 11.49
C GLY A 175 -5.03 -16.07 9.97
N ILE A 176 -5.24 -14.93 9.31
CA ILE A 176 -5.37 -14.88 7.85
C ILE A 176 -3.98 -15.06 7.22
N PRO A 177 -3.81 -15.99 6.26
CA PRO A 177 -2.53 -16.20 5.59
C PRO A 177 -2.00 -14.93 4.90
N ILE A 178 -0.70 -14.71 5.01
CA ILE A 178 0.01 -13.66 4.28
C ILE A 178 0.95 -14.34 3.28
N PHE A 179 0.77 -14.03 2.00
CA PHE A 179 1.52 -14.60 0.89
C PHE A 179 2.50 -13.56 0.34
N HIS A 180 3.74 -14.00 0.10
CA HIS A 180 4.80 -13.17 -0.42
C HIS A 180 5.27 -13.64 -1.80
N SER A 181 5.50 -12.70 -2.71
CA SER A 181 6.17 -12.93 -4.00
C SER A 181 7.48 -12.14 -4.07
N ALA A 182 8.59 -12.84 -4.32
CA ALA A 182 9.92 -12.22 -4.47
C ALA A 182 10.09 -11.42 -5.78
N ILE A 183 9.07 -11.39 -6.65
CA ILE A 183 9.10 -10.60 -7.87
C ILE A 183 8.85 -9.14 -7.52
N ALA A 184 9.80 -8.27 -7.87
CA ALA A 184 9.66 -6.83 -7.69
C ALA A 184 8.48 -6.31 -8.53
N ALA A 185 7.37 -6.01 -7.86
CA ALA A 185 6.12 -5.65 -8.53
C ALA A 185 5.97 -4.15 -8.74
N ALA A 186 6.48 -3.35 -7.82
CA ALA A 186 6.40 -1.89 -7.84
C ALA A 186 7.78 -1.28 -7.71
N GLU A 187 7.99 -0.14 -8.38
CA GLU A 187 9.03 0.79 -8.00
C GLU A 187 8.46 1.78 -6.97
N ILE A 188 9.19 1.96 -5.87
CA ILE A 188 8.85 2.84 -4.76
C ILE A 188 9.77 4.05 -4.79
N LEU A 189 9.27 5.20 -5.21
CA LEU A 189 10.09 6.40 -5.38
C LEU A 189 10.42 7.02 -4.01
N GLN A 190 11.69 7.12 -3.66
CA GLN A 190 12.16 7.82 -2.48
C GLN A 190 12.44 9.29 -2.82
N HIS A 191 11.55 10.18 -2.39
CA HIS A 191 11.69 11.62 -2.52
C HIS A 191 11.48 12.35 -1.17
N THR A 192 11.81 13.65 -1.11
CA THR A 192 11.76 14.45 0.13
C THR A 192 10.34 14.61 0.70
N GLY A 193 9.32 14.40 -0.14
CA GLY A 193 7.90 14.48 0.20
C GLY A 193 7.30 13.17 0.71
N ASN A 194 8.06 12.09 0.80
CA ASN A 194 7.55 10.81 1.29
C ASN A 194 7.04 10.93 2.72
N MET A 195 5.86 10.37 2.99
CA MET A 195 5.33 10.26 4.35
C MET A 195 6.23 9.42 5.26
N SER A 196 6.99 8.49 4.69
CA SER A 196 8.02 7.70 5.38
C SER A 196 9.36 8.43 5.54
N GLY A 197 9.50 9.66 5.04
CA GLY A 197 10.74 10.43 5.02
C GLY A 197 11.10 11.13 6.34
N ILE A 198 12.24 11.82 6.32
CA ILE A 198 12.83 12.53 7.48
C ILE A 198 11.97 13.73 7.92
N CYS A 199 11.37 14.44 6.97
CA CYS A 199 10.54 15.62 7.25
C CYS A 199 9.32 15.32 8.14
N ALA A 200 8.87 14.06 8.17
CA ALA A 200 7.73 13.62 8.96
C ALA A 200 8.13 12.96 10.30
N ARG A 201 9.42 12.97 10.70
CA ARG A 201 9.93 12.15 11.83
C ARG A 201 9.13 12.29 13.13
N GLY A 202 8.74 13.51 13.51
CA GLY A 202 7.96 13.76 14.72
C GLY A 202 6.55 13.18 14.66
N ALA A 203 5.84 13.45 13.56
CA ALA A 203 4.49 12.92 13.34
C ALA A 203 4.48 11.40 13.19
N ARG A 204 5.50 10.83 12.52
CA ARG A 204 5.71 9.38 12.46
C ARG A 204 5.98 8.78 13.84
N ARG A 205 6.79 9.42 14.69
CA ARG A 205 6.98 8.92 16.08
C ARG A 205 5.64 8.86 16.82
N GLN A 206 4.85 9.94 16.78
CA GLN A 206 3.52 9.96 17.41
C GLN A 206 2.59 8.86 16.85
N GLY A 207 2.57 8.67 15.53
CA GLY A 207 1.80 7.61 14.88
C GLY A 207 2.27 6.20 15.28
N LEU A 208 3.58 5.99 15.39
CA LEU A 208 4.14 4.70 15.81
C LEU A 208 3.81 4.40 17.28
N ASP A 209 3.83 5.43 18.14
CA ASP A 209 3.47 5.28 19.56
C ASP A 209 1.97 4.97 19.70
N ALA A 210 1.11 5.63 18.90
CA ALA A 210 -0.32 5.34 18.85
C ALA A 210 -0.61 3.91 18.33
N LEU A 211 0.05 3.48 17.26
CA LEU A 211 -0.01 2.10 16.76
C LEU A 211 0.44 1.11 17.84
N SER A 212 1.57 1.38 18.48
CA SER A 212 2.15 0.51 19.50
C SER A 212 1.23 0.39 20.72
N ALA A 213 0.62 1.49 21.16
CA ALA A 213 -0.39 1.48 22.23
C ALA A 213 -1.63 0.67 21.83
N LYS A 214 -2.13 0.85 20.60
CA LYS A 214 -3.30 0.13 20.08
C LYS A 214 -3.09 -1.39 20.04
N HIS A 215 -1.88 -1.85 19.71
CA HIS A 215 -1.58 -3.27 19.54
C HIS A 215 -0.77 -3.92 20.66
N GLY A 216 -0.34 -3.14 21.66
CA GLY A 216 0.51 -3.64 22.77
C GLY A 216 1.92 -4.02 22.33
N LEU A 217 2.51 -3.29 21.37
CA LEU A 217 3.82 -3.64 20.76
C LEU A 217 5.03 -3.22 21.59
N GLY A 218 4.83 -2.52 22.71
CA GLY A 218 5.91 -1.94 23.50
C GLY A 218 6.55 -0.74 22.80
N ASN A 219 7.84 -0.49 23.08
CA ASN A 219 8.57 0.61 22.50
C ASN A 219 9.29 0.17 21.22
N LEU A 220 8.77 0.57 20.06
CA LEU A 220 9.36 0.24 18.76
C LEU A 220 10.32 1.35 18.26
N PRO A 221 11.48 0.98 17.70
CA PRO A 221 12.36 1.92 17.01
C PRO A 221 11.66 2.49 15.76
N LEU A 222 11.92 3.76 15.46
CA LEU A 222 11.37 4.40 14.27
C LEU A 222 12.21 4.00 13.05
N LYS A 223 11.68 3.12 12.22
CA LYS A 223 12.35 2.61 11.02
C LYS A 223 11.64 3.03 9.73
N THR A 224 12.37 3.10 8.63
CA THR A 224 11.83 3.15 7.26
C THR A 224 11.99 1.80 6.60
N HIS A 225 11.24 1.53 5.53
CA HIS A 225 11.47 0.33 4.73
C HIS A 225 12.92 0.24 4.24
N LEU A 226 13.55 1.36 3.89
CA LEU A 226 14.98 1.40 3.53
C LEU A 226 15.89 0.91 4.66
N SER A 227 15.66 1.34 5.91
CA SER A 227 16.47 0.86 7.05
C SER A 227 16.29 -0.65 7.32
N LEU A 228 15.11 -1.21 7.02
CA LEU A 228 14.87 -2.66 7.16
C LEU A 228 15.68 -3.50 6.16
N VAL A 229 16.03 -2.93 5.01
CA VAL A 229 16.93 -3.61 4.06
C VAL A 229 18.32 -3.72 4.67
N SER A 230 18.82 -2.66 5.29
CA SER A 230 20.17 -2.60 5.87
C SER A 230 20.36 -3.47 7.11
N GLU A 231 19.29 -3.77 7.86
CA GLU A 231 19.36 -4.57 9.10
C GLU A 231 19.46 -6.08 8.86
N ASN A 232 19.13 -6.56 7.66
CA ASN A 232 19.16 -7.99 7.31
C ASN A 232 19.66 -8.15 5.85
N PRO A 233 20.98 -8.01 5.61
CA PRO A 233 21.56 -8.15 4.27
C PRO A 233 21.68 -9.61 3.78
N GLY A 234 21.12 -10.60 4.48
CA GLY A 234 21.20 -12.00 4.08
C GLY A 234 20.20 -12.89 4.82
N VAL A 235 19.15 -13.28 4.11
CA VAL A 235 18.70 -14.68 4.06
C VAL A 235 19.05 -15.16 2.66
#